data_AF-A0A7S0L9B1-F1
#
_entry.id   AF-A0A7S0L9B1-F1
#
_cell.length_a   1.000
_cell.length_b   1.000
_cell.length_c   1.000
_cell.angle_alpha   90.00
_cell.angle_beta   90.00
_cell.angle_gamma   90.00
#
_symmetry.space_group_name_H-M   'P 1'
#
loop_
_entity.id
_entity.type
_entity.pdbx_description
1 polymer ?
#
loop_
_entity_poly.entity_id
_entity_poly.type
_entity_poly.pdbx_seq_one_letter_code
_entity_poly.pdbx_strand_id
1 'polypeptide(L)'
;REAIAHICSEVQSPFLPLFIRCPNAVHATGINREAYLPNPSAGSPQHTAWLCFLGQLLGLALRQKETQLSLSLPSVVWRQLVDEPLRAEELRGFDDSCWRSLQKLRGI
;
A
#
# COMPACT_ATOMS: atom_id res chain seq x y z
N ARG A 1 -12.46 18.93 3.19
CA ARG A 1 -11.14 18.54 3.75
C ARG A 1 -11.28 17.44 4.79
N GLU A 2 -12.16 17.59 5.78
CA GLU A 2 -12.41 16.58 6.84
C GLU A 2 -12.86 15.21 6.31
N ALA A 3 -13.84 15.15 5.41
CA ALA A 3 -14.30 13.88 4.83
C ALA A 3 -13.18 13.07 4.14
N ILE A 4 -12.25 13.73 3.45
CA ILE A 4 -11.12 13.06 2.79
C ILE A 4 -10.17 12.44 3.82
N ALA A 5 -9.90 13.14 4.93
CA ALA A 5 -9.07 12.62 6.01
C ALA A 5 -9.73 11.38 6.66
N HIS A 6 -11.05 11.40 6.84
CA HIS A 6 -11.81 10.25 7.35
C HIS A 6 -11.71 9.06 6.39
N ILE A 7 -11.91 9.28 5.10
CA ILE A 7 -11.74 8.22 4.08
C ILE A 7 -10.33 7.62 4.14
N CYS A 8 -9.29 8.46 4.21
CA CYS A 8 -7.91 7.97 4.29
C CYS A 8 -7.68 7.14 5.56
N SER A 9 -8.27 7.54 6.69
CA SER A 9 -8.20 6.80 7.95
C SER A 9 -8.92 5.45 7.85
N GLU A 10 -10.15 5.43 7.34
CA GLU A 10 -10.95 4.21 7.22
C GLU A 10 -10.31 3.19 6.26
N VAL A 11 -9.78 3.64 5.14
CA VAL A 11 -9.09 2.77 4.17
C VAL A 11 -7.81 2.15 4.76
N GLN A 12 -7.20 2.81 5.74
CA GLN A 12 -6.02 2.34 6.48
C GLN A 12 -6.40 1.71 7.84
N SER A 13 -7.66 1.31 8.01
CA SER A 13 -8.18 0.67 9.22
C SER A 13 -8.57 -0.78 8.97
N PRO A 14 -8.75 -1.58 10.02
CA PRO A 14 -9.28 -2.94 9.89
C PRO A 14 -10.74 -3.01 9.39
N PHE A 15 -11.47 -1.89 9.36
CA PHE A 15 -12.89 -1.87 9.01
C PHE A 15 -13.13 -2.07 7.50
N LEU A 16 -12.20 -1.61 6.65
CA LEU A 16 -12.25 -1.80 5.21
C LEU A 16 -11.16 -2.78 4.78
N PRO A 17 -11.49 -3.97 4.27
CA PRO A 17 -10.51 -4.98 3.89
C PRO A 17 -9.82 -4.67 2.54
N LEU A 18 -9.55 -3.40 2.25
CA LEU A 18 -8.91 -2.94 1.02
C LEU A 18 -7.39 -2.92 1.12
N PHE A 19 -6.87 -2.58 2.30
CA PHE A 19 -5.45 -2.55 2.59
C PHE A 19 -5.13 -3.35 3.86
N ILE A 20 -3.90 -3.85 3.92
CA ILE A 20 -3.34 -4.54 5.07
C ILE A 20 -2.03 -3.86 5.48
N ARG A 21 -1.69 -3.89 6.78
CA ARG A 21 -0.36 -3.44 7.23
C ARG A 21 0.69 -4.32 6.54
N CYS A 22 1.75 -3.71 6.01
CA CYS A 22 2.82 -4.48 5.40
C CYS A 22 3.54 -5.36 6.44
N PRO A 23 4.22 -6.45 6.04
CA PRO A 23 4.95 -7.30 6.99
C PRO A 23 5.94 -6.54 7.90
N ASN A 24 6.67 -5.57 7.35
CA ASN A 24 7.54 -4.68 8.13
C ASN A 24 6.79 -3.91 9.23
N ALA A 25 5.55 -3.48 8.96
CA ALA A 25 4.69 -2.81 9.92
C ALA A 25 4.16 -3.77 10.99
N VAL A 26 3.78 -4.99 10.61
CA VAL A 26 3.33 -6.04 11.54
C VAL A 26 4.44 -6.44 12.51
N HIS A 27 5.67 -6.58 12.02
CA HIS A 27 6.82 -7.03 12.81
C HIS A 27 7.66 -5.89 13.39
N ALA A 28 7.33 -4.62 13.11
CA ALA A 28 8.12 -3.44 13.46
C ALA A 28 9.61 -3.52 13.03
N THR A 29 9.87 -4.12 11.86
CA THR A 29 11.23 -4.33 11.31
C THR A 29 11.41 -3.53 10.01
N GLY A 30 12.67 -3.39 9.55
CA GLY A 30 12.96 -2.74 8.27
C GLY A 30 12.51 -1.27 8.19
N ILE A 31 12.08 -0.86 7.00
CA ILE A 31 11.50 0.45 6.68
C ILE A 31 9.98 0.33 6.46
N ASN A 32 9.27 1.46 6.35
CA ASN A 32 7.82 1.49 6.12
C ASN A 32 6.98 0.80 7.22
N ARG A 33 7.40 0.95 8.49
CA ARG A 33 6.79 0.29 9.66
C ARG A 33 5.35 0.73 10.00
N GLU A 34 4.85 1.74 9.31
CA GLU A 34 3.46 2.21 9.42
C GLU A 34 2.74 2.17 8.07
N ALA A 35 3.32 1.51 7.07
CA ALA A 35 2.77 1.50 5.72
C ALA A 35 1.85 0.31 5.46
N TYR A 36 0.98 0.51 4.47
CA TYR A 36 -0.06 -0.42 4.07
C TYR A 36 0.16 -0.89 2.63
N LEU A 37 -0.25 -2.12 2.34
CA LEU A 37 -0.26 -2.72 1.01
C LEU A 37 -1.71 -3.04 0.61
N PRO A 38 -2.03 -3.04 -0.70
CA PRO A 38 -3.30 -3.57 -1.17
C PRO A 38 -3.51 -5.00 -0.65
N ASN A 39 -4.71 -5.29 -0.18
CA ASN A 39 -5.05 -6.61 0.31
C ASN A 39 -5.23 -7.59 -0.88
N PRO A 40 -4.39 -8.63 -1.03
CA PRO A 40 -4.53 -9.59 -2.13
C PRO A 40 -5.85 -10.36 -2.09
N SER A 41 -6.53 -10.41 -0.94
CA SER A 41 -7.85 -11.03 -0.78
C SER A 41 -9.02 -10.10 -1.17
N ALA A 42 -8.76 -8.84 -1.54
CA ALA A 42 -9.78 -7.86 -1.89
C ALA A 42 -10.35 -8.03 -3.32
N GLY A 43 -10.79 -9.25 -3.67
CA GLY A 43 -11.22 -9.60 -5.03
C GLY A 43 -12.73 -9.58 -5.30
N SER A 44 -13.57 -9.20 -4.33
CA SER A 44 -15.02 -9.20 -4.52
C SER A 44 -15.47 -8.05 -5.45
N PRO A 45 -16.63 -8.14 -6.12
CA PRO A 45 -17.17 -7.03 -6.91
C PRO A 45 -17.32 -5.74 -6.09
N GLN A 46 -17.69 -5.85 -4.81
CA GLN A 46 -17.79 -4.72 -3.90
C GLN A 46 -16.43 -4.09 -3.59
N HIS A 47 -15.40 -4.91 -3.32
CA HIS A 47 -14.04 -4.42 -3.09
C HIS A 47 -13.48 -3.71 -4.33
N THR A 48 -13.77 -4.25 -5.51
CA THR A 48 -13.39 -3.64 -6.79
C THR A 48 -14.04 -2.27 -6.95
N ALA A 49 -15.35 -2.15 -6.68
CA ALA A 49 -16.05 -0.86 -6.74
C ALA A 49 -15.45 0.18 -5.78
N TRP A 50 -15.10 -0.23 -4.56
CA TRP A 50 -14.43 0.65 -3.59
C TRP A 50 -13.01 1.05 -4.02
N LEU A 51 -12.23 0.13 -4.59
CA LEU A 51 -10.90 0.44 -5.14
C LEU A 51 -10.99 1.39 -6.34
N CYS A 52 -11.98 1.21 -7.22
CA CYS A 52 -12.24 2.14 -8.31
C CYS A 52 -12.57 3.54 -7.79
N PHE A 53 -13.40 3.65 -6.75
CA PHE A 53 -13.69 4.92 -6.10
C PHE A 53 -12.44 5.57 -5.49
N LEU A 54 -11.60 4.80 -4.80
CA LEU A 54 -10.30 5.30 -4.30
C LEU A 54 -9.40 5.78 -5.45
N GLY A 55 -9.38 5.06 -6.58
CA GLY A 55 -8.68 5.46 -7.79
C GLY A 55 -9.17 6.81 -8.36
N GLN A 56 -10.47 7.07 -8.31
CA GLN A 56 -11.04 8.37 -8.69
C GLN A 56 -10.56 9.48 -7.75
N LEU A 57 -10.51 9.23 -6.44
CA LEU A 57 -9.97 10.18 -5.45
C LEU A 57 -8.48 10.46 -5.70
N LEU A 58 -7.68 9.45 -6.02
CA LEU A 58 -6.29 9.62 -6.41
C LEU A 58 -6.17 10.50 -7.66
N GLY A 59 -6.98 10.24 -8.68
CA GLY A 59 -7.04 11.04 -9.90
C GLY A 59 -7.46 12.49 -9.65
N LEU A 60 -8.31 12.74 -8.65
CA LEU A 60 -8.72 14.07 -8.20
C LEU A 60 -7.56 14.79 -7.50
N ALA A 61 -6.90 14.11 -6.56
CA ALA A 61 -5.74 14.64 -5.82
C ALA A 61 -4.57 15.02 -6.74
N LEU A 62 -4.38 14.29 -7.84
CA LEU A 62 -3.37 14.62 -8.85
C LEU A 62 -3.72 15.88 -9.67
N ARG A 63 -5.01 16.15 -9.90
CA ARG A 63 -5.48 17.27 -10.73
C ARG A 63 -5.72 18.56 -9.93
N GLN A 64 -6.08 18.43 -8.66
CA GLN A 64 -6.44 19.55 -7.79
C GLN A 64 -5.43 19.68 -6.66
N LYS A 65 -4.74 20.83 -6.58
CA LYS A 65 -3.69 21.07 -5.57
C LYS A 65 -4.22 21.08 -4.14
N GLU A 66 -5.50 21.39 -3.96
CA GLU A 66 -6.15 21.50 -2.65
C GLU A 66 -6.54 20.14 -2.06
N THR A 67 -6.61 19.10 -2.90
CA THR A 67 -6.99 17.74 -2.50
C THR A 67 -5.73 16.93 -2.20
N GLN A 68 -5.50 16.62 -0.92
CA GLN A 68 -4.39 15.80 -0.47
C GLN A 68 -4.92 14.52 0.16
N LEU A 69 -4.39 13.37 -0.27
CA LEU A 69 -4.68 12.06 0.30
C LEU A 69 -3.52 11.64 1.19
N SER A 70 -3.78 11.49 2.49
CA SER A 70 -2.78 11.06 3.47
C SER A 70 -2.74 9.53 3.55
N LEU A 71 -2.18 8.91 2.50
CA LEU A 71 -2.03 7.45 2.40
C LEU A 71 -0.58 7.04 2.69
N SER A 72 -0.39 6.20 3.70
CA SER A 72 0.91 5.63 4.06
C SER A 72 1.17 4.37 3.25
N LEU A 73 1.53 4.53 1.97
CA LEU A 73 1.83 3.41 1.07
C LEU A 73 3.33 3.37 0.73
N PRO A 74 3.96 2.17 0.71
CA PRO A 74 5.36 2.03 0.30
C PRO A 74 5.51 2.32 -1.21
N SER A 75 6.72 2.69 -1.64
CA SER A 75 7.03 3.06 -3.03
C SER A 75 6.56 2.02 -4.06
N VAL A 76 6.62 0.74 -3.72
CA VAL A 76 6.21 -0.38 -4.58
C VAL A 76 4.76 -0.27 -5.07
N VAL A 77 3.87 0.37 -4.31
CA VAL A 77 2.47 0.56 -4.71
C VAL A 77 2.39 1.63 -5.80
N TRP A 78 3.06 2.77 -5.59
CA TRP A 78 3.09 3.87 -6.56
C TRP A 78 3.77 3.47 -7.87
N ARG A 79 4.86 2.70 -7.78
CA ARG A 79 5.59 2.17 -8.93
C ARG A 79 4.73 1.26 -9.81
N GLN A 80 3.97 0.36 -9.20
CA GLN A 80 3.03 -0.50 -9.93
C GLN A 80 1.92 0.29 -10.62
N LEU A 81 1.44 1.38 -10.02
CA LEU A 81 0.41 2.23 -10.64
C LEU A 81 0.89 2.97 -11.90
N VAL A 82 2.20 3.11 -12.07
CA VAL A 82 2.82 3.77 -13.24
C VAL A 82 3.58 2.78 -14.13
N ASP A 83 3.28 1.47 -14.00
CA ASP A 83 3.91 0.39 -14.74
C ASP A 83 5.46 0.38 -14.68
N GLU A 84 6.04 0.84 -13.57
CA GLU A 84 7.48 0.78 -13.36
C GLU A 84 7.91 -0.65 -12.96
N PRO A 85 8.95 -1.22 -13.59
CA PRO A 85 9.41 -2.57 -13.29
C PRO A 85 9.95 -2.67 -11.87
N LEU A 86 9.45 -3.66 -11.12
CA LEU A 86 9.89 -3.95 -9.77
C LEU A 86 11.19 -4.76 -9.76
N ARG A 87 12.04 -4.50 -8.77
CA ARG A 87 13.27 -5.25 -8.52
C ARG A 87 13.16 -6.06 -7.24
N ALA A 88 13.86 -7.21 -7.19
CA ALA A 88 13.82 -8.10 -6.03
C ALA A 88 14.26 -7.40 -4.74
N GLU A 89 15.20 -6.44 -4.84
CA GLU A 89 15.72 -5.68 -3.71
C GLU A 89 14.65 -4.80 -3.05
N GLU A 90 13.55 -4.48 -3.74
CA GLU A 90 12.44 -3.69 -3.18
C GLU A 90 11.63 -4.45 -2.15
N LEU A 91 11.71 -5.79 -2.14
CA LEU A 91 11.03 -6.64 -1.16
C LEU A 91 11.37 -6.22 0.28
N ARG A 92 12.63 -5.87 0.56
CA ARG A 92 13.06 -5.38 1.88
C ARG A 92 12.27 -4.16 2.37
N GLY A 93 11.70 -3.41 1.43
CA GLY A 93 10.97 -2.19 1.69
C GLY A 93 9.64 -2.42 2.40
N PHE A 94 9.08 -3.62 2.30
CA PHE A 94 7.81 -3.98 2.93
C PHE A 94 7.83 -5.35 3.61
N ASP A 95 8.82 -6.22 3.32
CA ASP A 95 9.05 -7.51 3.97
C ASP A 95 10.56 -7.84 4.04
N ASP A 96 11.23 -7.28 5.06
CA ASP A 96 12.66 -7.47 5.33
C ASP A 96 12.97 -8.92 5.76
N SER A 97 12.04 -9.60 6.44
CA SER A 97 12.20 -10.97 6.90
C SER A 97 12.26 -11.97 5.73
N CYS A 98 11.30 -11.84 4.81
CA CYS A 98 11.28 -12.65 3.58
C CYS A 98 12.51 -12.38 2.72
N TRP A 99 12.87 -11.10 2.53
CA TRP A 99 14.08 -10.72 1.81
C TRP A 99 15.34 -11.41 2.38
N ARG A 100 15.56 -11.33 3.69
CA ARG A 100 16.71 -12.00 4.35
C ARG A 100 16.69 -13.51 4.16
N SER A 101 15.51 -14.12 4.22
CA SER A 101 15.35 -15.56 4.03
C SER A 101 15.71 -15.98 2.60
N LEU A 102 15.24 -15.22 1.60
CA LEU A 102 15.59 -15.44 0.19
C LEU A 102 17.08 -15.21 -0.09
N GLN A 103 17.70 -14.22 0.54
CA GLN A 103 19.14 -13.97 0.39
C GLN A 103 19.98 -15.14 0.89
N LYS A 104 19.60 -15.74 2.03
CA LYS A 104 20.24 -16.97 2.53
C LYS A 104 20.08 -18.12 1.53
N LEU A 105 18.85 -18.35 1.03
CA LEU A 105 18.60 -19.42 0.05
C LEU A 105 19.34 -19.21 -1.30
N ARG A 106 19.54 -17.94 -1.71
CA ARG A 106 20.21 -17.59 -2.98
C ARG A 106 21.73 -17.70 -2.89
N GLY A 107 22.30 -17.57 -1.70
CA GLY A 107 23.73 -17.71 -1.46
C GLY A 107 23.98 -18.73 -0.36
N ILE A 108 23.94 -20.03 -0.72
CA ILE A 108 24.25 -21.23 0.08
C ILE A 108 23.74 -21.18 1.53
#